data_AF-A0A355WJB4-F1
#
_entry.id   AF-A0A355WJB4-F1
#
_cell.length_a   1.000
_cell.length_b   1.000
_cell.length_c   1.000
_cell.angle_alpha   90.00
_cell.angle_beta   90.00
_cell.angle_gamma   90.00
#
_symmetry.space_group_name_H-M   'P 1'
#
loop_
_entity.id
_entity.type
_entity.pdbx_description
1 polymer ?
#
loop_
_entity_poly.entity_id
_entity_poly.type
_entity_poly.pdbx_seq_one_letter_code
_entity_poly.pdbx_strand_id
1 'polypeptide(L)'
;MMRGTFANIRIKNEMLDGVEGGYSLGPDGAQTSIYDAAMAYQDAGVPLVIFAGEQYGAGSSRDWAAKGTALLGVKAVIAESFERIHRSNLVGMGVIPFEFTGGETRKTLGLKGDETVSITGLEGDLKPLSDIPAVITYGDGTTR
;
A
#
# COMPACT_ATOMS: atom_id res chain seq x y z
N MET A 1 -0.90 1.72 19.66
CA MET A 1 -1.37 2.46 18.47
C MET A 1 -1.01 1.78 17.17
N MET A 2 0.23 1.30 16.96
CA MET A 2 0.62 0.57 15.75
C MET A 2 -0.26 -0.65 15.42
N ARG A 3 -0.59 -1.51 16.41
CA ARG A 3 -1.54 -2.63 16.22
C ARG A 3 -2.96 -2.20 15.83
N GLY A 4 -3.32 -0.94 16.04
CA GLY A 4 -4.62 -0.38 15.66
C GLY A 4 -4.63 0.21 14.25
N THR A 5 -3.48 0.31 13.59
CA THR A 5 -3.38 0.79 12.21
C THR A 5 -4.03 -0.25 11.29
N PHE A 6 -4.97 0.21 10.46
CA PHE A 6 -5.83 -0.63 9.63
C PHE A 6 -6.62 -1.72 10.37
N ALA A 7 -6.91 -1.54 11.67
CA ALA A 7 -7.71 -2.49 12.45
C ALA A 7 -9.23 -2.20 12.45
N ASN A 8 -9.70 -1.28 11.61
CA ASN A 8 -11.12 -0.92 11.57
C ASN A 8 -11.95 -2.10 11.02
N ILE A 9 -13.02 -2.45 11.72
CA ILE A 9 -13.92 -3.56 11.38
C ILE A 9 -14.63 -3.42 10.03
N ARG A 10 -14.59 -2.24 9.40
CA ARG A 10 -15.22 -1.95 8.10
C ARG A 10 -14.24 -1.88 6.95
N ILE A 11 -12.95 -2.14 7.17
CA ILE A 11 -11.97 -2.21 6.08
C ILE A 11 -12.36 -3.34 5.14
N LYS A 12 -12.21 -3.10 3.84
CA LYS A 12 -12.41 -4.09 2.79
C LYS A 12 -11.08 -4.25 2.09
N ASN A 13 -10.47 -5.41 2.25
CA ASN A 13 -9.25 -5.77 1.57
C ASN A 13 -9.63 -6.59 0.34
N GLU A 14 -9.34 -6.08 -0.85
CA GLU A 14 -9.78 -6.71 -2.11
C GLU A 14 -9.06 -8.04 -2.40
N MET A 15 -8.00 -8.34 -1.66
CA MET A 15 -7.33 -9.66 -1.67
C MET A 15 -8.14 -10.74 -0.93
N LEU A 16 -9.16 -10.35 -0.14
CA LEU A 16 -9.97 -11.26 0.67
C LEU A 16 -11.42 -11.26 0.17
N ASP A 17 -11.94 -12.43 -0.16
CA ASP A 17 -13.32 -12.57 -0.65
C ASP A 17 -14.33 -12.50 0.50
N GLY A 18 -15.18 -11.47 0.49
CA GLY A 18 -16.27 -11.31 1.46
C GLY A 18 -15.85 -10.99 2.89
N VAL A 19 -14.57 -10.70 3.15
CA VAL A 19 -14.06 -10.42 4.51
C VAL A 19 -14.02 -8.92 4.77
N GLU A 20 -14.71 -8.49 5.83
CA GLU A 20 -14.57 -7.14 6.40
C GLU A 20 -13.70 -7.17 7.66
N GLY A 21 -12.87 -6.13 7.82
CA GLY A 21 -12.02 -5.93 8.98
C GLY A 21 -10.55 -5.74 8.63
N GLY A 22 -9.73 -5.57 9.67
CA GLY A 22 -8.29 -5.35 9.54
C GLY A 22 -7.51 -6.61 9.24
N TYR A 23 -7.86 -7.31 8.16
CA TYR A 23 -7.28 -8.58 7.75
C TYR A 23 -6.53 -8.48 6.42
N SER A 24 -5.53 -9.33 6.25
CA SER A 24 -4.75 -9.50 5.01
C SER A 24 -4.19 -10.92 4.93
N LEU A 25 -3.55 -11.24 3.82
CA LEU A 25 -2.72 -12.44 3.67
C LEU A 25 -1.32 -12.17 4.21
N GLY A 26 -0.77 -13.11 5.00
CA GLY A 26 0.63 -13.15 5.39
C GLY A 26 1.54 -13.69 4.29
N PRO A 27 2.86 -13.74 4.51
CA PRO A 27 3.82 -14.29 3.54
C PRO A 27 3.58 -15.77 3.20
N ASP A 28 2.90 -16.50 4.08
CA ASP A 28 2.50 -17.90 3.91
C ASP A 28 1.17 -18.06 3.16
N GLY A 29 0.55 -16.95 2.74
CA GLY A 29 -0.78 -16.94 2.12
C GLY A 29 -1.93 -17.16 3.11
N ALA A 30 -1.67 -17.25 4.42
CA ALA A 30 -2.71 -17.41 5.42
C ALA A 30 -3.35 -16.06 5.78
N GLN A 31 -4.67 -16.03 5.94
CA GLN A 31 -5.36 -14.85 6.43
C GLN A 31 -4.98 -14.59 7.89
N THR A 32 -4.54 -13.37 8.18
CA THR A 32 -4.20 -12.91 9.53
C THR A 32 -4.54 -11.42 9.68
N SER A 33 -4.27 -10.81 10.85
CA SER A 33 -4.43 -9.37 11.02
C SER A 33 -3.43 -8.60 10.16
N ILE A 34 -3.78 -7.41 9.67
CA ILE A 34 -2.85 -6.57 8.89
C ILE A 34 -1.56 -6.29 9.68
N TYR A 35 -1.66 -6.14 10.99
CA TYR A 35 -0.49 -5.97 11.85
C TYR A 35 0.41 -7.21 11.82
N ASP A 36 -0.14 -8.40 12.05
CA ASP A 36 0.66 -9.62 12.10
C ASP A 36 1.26 -9.96 10.73
N ALA A 37 0.51 -9.76 9.63
CA ALA A 37 1.03 -9.88 8.27
C ALA A 37 2.22 -8.92 8.06
N ALA A 38 2.06 -7.65 8.43
CA ALA A 38 3.10 -6.64 8.27
C ALA A 38 4.37 -6.97 9.06
N MET A 39 4.23 -7.47 10.30
CA MET A 39 5.38 -7.89 11.10
C MET A 39 6.08 -9.12 10.51
N ALA A 40 5.32 -10.10 10.00
CA ALA A 40 5.90 -11.26 9.35
C ALA A 40 6.71 -10.88 8.09
N TYR A 41 6.20 -9.96 7.26
CA TYR A 41 6.96 -9.43 6.11
C TYR A 41 8.19 -8.62 6.55
N GLN A 42 8.06 -7.82 7.60
CA GLN A 42 9.18 -7.07 8.15
C GLN A 42 10.28 -7.99 8.69
N ASP A 43 9.93 -9.05 9.41
CA ASP A 43 10.88 -10.07 9.91
C ASP A 43 11.56 -10.83 8.76
N ALA A 44 10.86 -11.02 7.64
CA ALA A 44 11.41 -11.58 6.40
C ALA A 44 12.27 -10.57 5.60
N GLY A 45 12.37 -9.31 6.05
CA GLY A 45 13.11 -8.26 5.35
C GLY A 45 12.45 -7.80 4.05
N VAL A 46 11.16 -8.07 3.87
CA VAL A 46 10.40 -7.74 2.66
C VAL A 46 9.67 -6.41 2.84
N PRO A 47 9.95 -5.39 2.00
CA PRO A 47 9.24 -4.12 2.05
C PRO A 47 7.80 -4.26 1.56
N LEU A 48 6.90 -3.43 2.08
CA LEU A 48 5.48 -3.46 1.74
C LEU A 48 5.04 -2.27 0.89
N VAL A 49 4.03 -2.48 0.05
CA VAL A 49 3.33 -1.46 -0.71
C VAL A 49 1.82 -1.60 -0.50
N ILE A 50 1.10 -0.49 -0.47
CA ILE A 50 -0.37 -0.49 -0.43
C ILE A 50 -0.90 -0.03 -1.79
N PHE A 51 -1.89 -0.74 -2.33
CA PHE A 51 -2.71 -0.27 -3.43
C PHE A 51 -4.05 0.24 -2.92
N ALA A 52 -4.51 1.39 -3.42
CA ALA A 52 -5.74 2.03 -2.98
C ALA A 52 -6.53 2.66 -4.13
N GLY A 53 -7.81 2.95 -3.88
CA GLY A 53 -8.69 3.62 -4.84
C GLY A 53 -8.58 5.14 -4.77
N GLU A 54 -9.67 5.81 -5.14
CA GLU A 54 -9.78 7.26 -5.08
C GLU A 54 -9.84 7.79 -3.64
N GLN A 55 -9.39 9.05 -3.47
CA GLN A 55 -9.46 9.81 -2.22
C GLN A 55 -8.83 9.07 -1.02
N TYR A 56 -7.72 8.35 -1.25
CA TYR A 56 -7.03 7.63 -0.19
C TYR A 56 -6.63 8.58 0.94
N GLY A 57 -7.03 8.22 2.16
CA GLY A 57 -6.80 9.04 3.36
C GLY A 57 -7.88 10.08 3.68
N ALA A 58 -9.02 10.08 2.98
CA ALA A 58 -10.13 10.96 3.32
C ALA A 58 -10.67 10.71 4.74
N GLY A 59 -10.94 11.80 5.46
CA GLY A 59 -11.50 11.77 6.81
C GLY A 59 -10.70 12.59 7.82
N SER A 60 -11.02 12.41 9.10
CA SER A 60 -10.49 13.24 10.20
C SER A 60 -9.19 12.72 10.83
N SER A 61 -8.65 11.60 10.34
CA SER A 61 -7.57 10.89 11.03
C SER A 61 -6.20 11.53 10.78
N ARG A 62 -5.89 12.42 11.72
CA ARG A 62 -4.61 13.07 12.06
C ARG A 62 -3.42 12.09 12.03
N ASP A 63 -2.22 12.61 11.75
CA ASP A 63 -0.84 12.11 11.78
C ASP A 63 -0.57 10.59 11.94
N TRP A 64 -1.26 9.90 12.86
CA TRP A 64 -1.18 8.45 13.04
C TRP A 64 -1.58 7.65 11.80
N ALA A 65 -2.46 8.16 10.94
CA ALA A 65 -2.78 7.46 9.69
C ALA A 65 -1.51 7.23 8.83
N ALA A 66 -0.62 8.23 8.75
CA ALA A 66 0.63 8.12 8.02
C ALA A 66 1.72 7.42 8.85
N LYS A 67 1.89 7.81 10.13
CA LYS A 67 2.92 7.22 11.00
C LYS A 67 2.70 5.72 11.19
N GLY A 68 1.45 5.28 11.25
CA GLY A 68 1.07 3.88 11.42
C GLY A 68 1.47 3.08 10.20
N THR A 69 1.13 3.60 9.02
CA THR A 69 1.52 3.05 7.73
C THR A 69 3.03 2.85 7.64
N ALA A 70 3.82 3.87 8.00
CA ALA A 70 5.29 3.79 8.00
C ALA A 70 5.83 2.75 8.99
N LEU A 71 5.28 2.69 10.22
CA LEU A 71 5.72 1.73 11.23
C LEU A 71 5.40 0.28 10.85
N LEU A 72 4.35 0.03 10.08
CA LEU A 72 4.05 -1.30 9.52
C LEU A 72 5.03 -1.72 8.40
N GLY A 73 6.06 -0.93 8.10
CA GLY A 73 7.07 -1.29 7.09
C GLY A 73 6.69 -0.92 5.65
N VAL A 74 5.57 -0.23 5.45
CA VAL A 74 5.12 0.23 4.12
C VAL A 74 6.09 1.30 3.60
N LYS A 75 6.59 1.10 2.37
CA LYS A 75 7.52 2.01 1.69
C LYS A 75 6.83 2.94 0.70
N ALA A 76 5.74 2.47 0.10
CA ALA A 76 4.97 3.25 -0.85
C ALA A 76 3.48 2.96 -0.73
N VAL A 77 2.67 3.94 -1.13
CA VAL A 77 1.24 3.79 -1.40
C VAL A 77 1.02 4.17 -2.85
N ILE A 78 0.35 3.32 -3.62
CA ILE A 78 -0.05 3.56 -5.01
C ILE A 78 -1.57 3.67 -5.03
N ALA A 79 -2.11 4.84 -5.33
CA ALA A 79 -3.55 5.11 -5.28
C ALA A 79 -4.08 5.73 -6.57
N GLU A 80 -5.39 5.70 -6.78
CA GLU A 80 -6.03 6.44 -7.89
C GLU A 80 -6.04 7.95 -7.61
N SER A 81 -6.17 8.34 -6.35
CA SER A 81 -5.94 9.72 -5.89
C SER A 81 -5.81 9.79 -4.37
N PHE A 82 -5.25 10.88 -3.85
CA PHE A 82 -5.09 11.10 -2.41
C PHE A 82 -5.94 12.27 -1.90
N GLU A 83 -6.35 12.20 -0.64
CA GLU A 83 -6.69 13.40 0.13
C GLU A 83 -5.41 14.23 0.36
N ARG A 84 -5.53 15.55 0.19
CA ARG A 84 -4.39 16.49 0.15
C ARG A 84 -3.55 16.49 1.43
N ILE A 85 -4.17 16.50 2.61
CA ILE A 85 -3.46 16.51 3.91
C ILE A 85 -2.81 15.14 4.14
N HIS A 86 -3.53 14.05 3.88
CA HIS A 86 -2.99 12.71 4.05
C HIS A 86 -1.75 12.46 3.19
N ARG A 87 -1.77 12.90 1.92
CA ARG A 87 -0.61 12.84 1.02
C ARG A 87 0.62 13.48 1.64
N SER A 88 0.49 14.69 2.16
CA SER A 88 1.60 15.40 2.81
C SER A 88 2.12 14.68 4.05
N ASN A 89 1.23 14.05 4.82
CA ASN A 89 1.62 13.27 6.00
C ASN A 89 2.42 12.02 5.64
N LEU A 90 2.05 11.31 4.55
CA LEU A 90 2.82 10.16 4.06
C LEU A 90 4.24 10.56 3.67
N VAL A 91 4.39 11.64 2.90
CA VAL A 91 5.70 12.21 2.53
C VAL A 91 6.52 12.53 3.78
N GLY A 92 5.90 13.18 4.77
CA GLY A 92 6.57 13.51 6.03
C GLY A 92 7.04 12.30 6.85
N MET A 93 6.43 11.13 6.63
CA MET A 93 6.81 9.86 7.27
C MET A 93 7.75 9.01 6.41
N GLY A 94 8.16 9.49 5.23
CA GLY A 94 9.01 8.74 4.31
C GLY A 94 8.31 7.63 3.54
N VAL A 95 6.97 7.68 3.44
CA VAL A 95 6.17 6.77 2.60
C VAL A 95 5.84 7.50 1.31
N ILE A 96 6.23 6.94 0.16
CA ILE A 96 6.07 7.61 -1.12
C ILE A 96 4.63 7.45 -1.64
N PRO A 97 3.87 8.54 -1.88
CA PRO A 97 2.52 8.47 -2.44
C PRO A 97 2.57 8.58 -3.97
N PHE A 98 2.41 7.47 -4.66
CA PHE A 98 2.28 7.42 -6.12
C PHE A 98 0.81 7.44 -6.53
N GLU A 99 0.51 8.18 -7.59
CA GLU A 99 -0.79 8.10 -8.27
C GLU A 99 -0.63 7.25 -9.54
N PHE A 100 -1.64 6.43 -9.87
CA PHE A 100 -1.61 5.65 -11.11
C PHE A 100 -1.59 6.58 -12.33
N THR A 101 -0.91 6.15 -13.39
CA THR A 101 -0.84 6.85 -14.68
C THR A 101 -1.57 6.06 -15.77
N GLY A 102 -1.83 6.68 -16.93
CA GLY A 102 -2.30 5.95 -18.12
C GLY A 102 -3.71 5.36 -18.01
N GLY A 103 -4.53 5.81 -17.06
CA GLY A 103 -5.88 5.28 -16.83
C GLY A 103 -5.91 3.93 -16.10
N GLU A 104 -4.77 3.46 -15.59
CA GLU A 104 -4.71 2.30 -14.71
C GLU A 104 -5.39 2.59 -13.37
N THR A 105 -5.98 1.55 -12.77
CA THR A 105 -6.59 1.59 -11.44
C THR A 105 -6.27 0.29 -10.73
N ARG A 106 -6.46 0.23 -9.41
CA ARG A 106 -6.34 -1.04 -8.68
C ARG A 106 -7.25 -2.15 -9.25
N LYS A 107 -8.37 -1.77 -9.90
CA LYS A 107 -9.33 -2.72 -10.52
C LYS A 107 -8.83 -3.27 -11.85
N THR A 108 -8.20 -2.44 -12.69
CA THR A 108 -7.70 -2.87 -14.01
C THR A 108 -6.49 -3.79 -13.88
N LEU A 109 -5.81 -3.76 -12.73
CA LEU A 109 -4.67 -4.59 -12.41
C LEU A 109 -5.03 -5.99 -11.90
N GLY A 110 -6.25 -6.20 -11.39
CA GLY A 110 -6.71 -7.52 -10.95
C GLY A 110 -5.87 -8.17 -9.85
N LEU A 111 -5.35 -7.35 -8.93
CA LEU A 111 -4.39 -7.77 -7.90
C LEU A 111 -5.00 -8.78 -6.92
N LYS A 112 -4.24 -9.83 -6.57
CA LYS A 112 -4.63 -10.93 -5.69
C LYS A 112 -3.84 -10.96 -4.38
N GLY A 113 -2.72 -10.26 -4.32
CA GLY A 113 -1.82 -10.21 -3.16
C GLY A 113 -0.64 -11.18 -3.24
N ASP A 114 -0.48 -11.91 -4.34
CA ASP A 114 0.68 -12.76 -4.63
C ASP A 114 1.69 -12.07 -5.57
N GLU A 115 1.47 -10.80 -5.89
CA GLU A 115 2.34 -10.02 -6.77
C GLU A 115 3.59 -9.47 -6.06
N THR A 116 4.66 -9.31 -6.82
CA THR A 116 5.84 -8.52 -6.41
C THR A 116 5.87 -7.20 -7.17
N VAL A 117 6.11 -6.10 -6.45
CA VAL A 117 6.17 -4.75 -7.02
C VAL A 117 7.59 -4.20 -6.95
N SER A 118 8.14 -3.87 -8.11
CA SER A 118 9.47 -3.25 -8.23
C SER A 118 9.33 -1.81 -8.71
N ILE A 119 9.70 -0.85 -7.87
CA ILE A 119 9.71 0.58 -8.21
C ILE A 119 11.17 1.01 -8.39
N THR A 120 11.51 1.50 -9.57
CA THR A 120 12.89 1.84 -9.94
C THR A 120 13.02 3.32 -10.30
N GLY A 121 14.25 3.82 -10.46
CA GLY A 121 14.46 5.23 -10.82
C GLY A 121 14.22 6.21 -9.67
N LEU A 122 14.27 5.74 -8.41
CA LEU A 122 14.19 6.57 -7.21
C LEU A 122 15.52 7.20 -6.80
N GLU A 123 16.61 6.88 -7.52
CA GLU A 123 17.93 7.43 -7.29
C GLU A 123 18.16 8.68 -8.14
N GLY A 124 18.81 9.71 -7.59
CA GLY A 124 19.23 10.91 -8.34
C GLY A 124 18.27 12.10 -8.24
N ASP A 125 18.18 12.88 -9.34
CA ASP A 125 17.43 14.14 -9.40
C ASP A 125 15.93 13.90 -9.62
N LEU A 126 15.22 13.54 -8.54
CA LEU A 126 13.76 13.42 -8.54
C LEU A 126 13.10 14.80 -8.69
N LYS A 127 12.23 14.93 -9.69
CA LYS A 127 11.46 16.15 -9.92
C LYS A 127 10.06 16.01 -9.32
N PRO A 128 9.48 17.10 -8.77
CA PRO A 128 8.09 17.06 -8.35
C PRO A 128 7.18 16.57 -9.48
N LEU A 129 6.29 15.62 -9.17
CA LEU A 129 5.31 15.05 -10.10
C LEU A 129 5.91 14.29 -11.29
N SER A 130 7.17 13.84 -11.21
CA SER A 130 7.73 12.98 -12.25
C SER A 130 7.10 11.59 -12.24
N ASP A 131 6.89 11.03 -13.43
CA ASP A 131 6.50 9.63 -13.59
C ASP A 131 7.66 8.70 -13.20
N ILE A 132 7.35 7.65 -12.44
CA ILE A 132 8.31 6.67 -11.94
C ILE A 132 7.90 5.28 -12.44
N PRO A 133 8.80 4.51 -13.06
CA PRO A 133 8.48 3.16 -13.53
C PRO A 133 8.29 2.20 -12.35
N ALA A 134 7.15 1.51 -12.37
CA ALA A 134 6.85 0.38 -11.51
C ALA A 134 6.57 -0.85 -12.38
N VAL A 135 7.10 -2.01 -11.97
CA VAL A 135 6.84 -3.31 -12.60
C VAL A 135 6.13 -4.19 -11.58
N ILE A 136 4.98 -4.72 -11.96
CA ILE A 136 4.20 -5.69 -11.19
C ILE A 136 4.44 -7.06 -11.80
N THR A 137 5.01 -7.99 -11.03
CA THR A 137 5.15 -9.39 -11.41
C THR A 137 4.07 -10.21 -10.72
N TYR A 138 3.20 -10.83 -11.49
CA TYR A 138 2.08 -11.62 -10.98
C TYR A 138 2.49 -13.02 -10.56
N GLY A 139 1.66 -13.71 -9.77
CA GLY A 139 1.93 -15.08 -9.30
C GLY A 139 2.09 -16.11 -10.41
N ASP A 140 1.57 -15.84 -11.62
CA ASP A 140 1.76 -16.68 -12.82
C ASP A 140 3.03 -16.33 -13.62
N GLY A 141 3.80 -15.33 -13.17
CA GLY A 141 5.01 -14.84 -13.80
C GLY A 141 4.80 -13.81 -14.91
N THR A 142 3.56 -13.44 -15.23
CA THR A 142 3.30 -12.32 -16.14
C THR A 142 3.70 -10.99 -15.50
N THR A 143 4.00 -9.99 -16.33
CA THR A 143 4.45 -8.68 -15.85
C THR A 143 3.64 -7.55 -16.46
N ARG A 144 3.43 -6.47 -15.71
CA ARG A 144 2.86 -5.21 -16.19
C ARG A 144 3.68 -4.02 -15.70
#